data_AF-A0A1G1SVD7-F1
#
_entry.id   AF-A0A1G1SVD7-F1
#
_cell.length_a   1.000
_cell.length_b   1.000
_cell.length_c   1.000
_cell.angle_alpha   90.00
_cell.angle_beta   90.00
_cell.angle_gamma   90.00
#
_symmetry.space_group_name_H-M   'P 1'
#
loop_
_entity.id
_entity.type
_entity.pdbx_description
1 polymer ?
#
loop_
_entity_poly.entity_id
_entity_poly.type
_entity_poly.pdbx_seq_one_letter_code
_entity_poly.pdbx_strand_id
1 'polypeptide(L)'
;MDNSQIAKASLNDIVFEGRNKAYGAYVLRRLYQRHVTRALIIATALFLLLISFPLISQYLKDKMPKEPKKNLQENVLMDAPPLDETKPPPPPAPRVVCQHPANGLAVGEVQVLGRVKHRGYLIGHGPDVHRLVAVQLRGQIQKLPREAGINNFK
;
A
#
# COMPACT_ATOMS: atom_id res chain seq x y z
N MET A 1 31.68 5.94 28.38
CA MET A 1 32.47 5.24 27.34
C MET A 1 33.95 5.52 27.55
N ASP A 2 34.85 4.64 27.11
CA ASP A 2 36.31 4.94 27.09
C ASP A 2 36.68 5.81 25.89
N ASN A 3 37.82 6.52 25.94
CA ASN A 3 38.27 7.44 24.88
C ASN A 3 38.33 6.79 23.48
N SER A 4 38.75 5.52 23.39
CA SER A 4 38.82 4.78 22.13
C SER A 4 37.44 4.43 21.53
N GLN A 5 36.41 4.33 22.38
CA GLN A 5 35.03 4.07 21.97
C GLN A 5 34.38 5.35 21.45
N ILE A 6 34.69 6.50 22.05
CA ILE A 6 34.18 7.82 21.61
C ILE A 6 34.64 8.12 20.18
N ALA A 7 35.89 7.80 19.82
CA ALA A 7 36.41 8.01 18.47
C ALA A 7 35.69 7.18 17.38
N LYS A 8 35.09 6.04 17.76
CA LYS A 8 34.36 5.15 16.85
C LYS A 8 32.84 5.32 16.93
N ALA A 9 32.36 6.00 17.97
CA ALA A 9 30.94 6.17 18.21
C ALA A 9 30.33 7.10 17.16
N SER A 10 29.12 6.80 16.72
CA SER A 10 28.37 7.73 15.89
C SER A 10 27.89 8.91 16.74
N LEU A 11 27.62 10.06 16.11
CA LEU A 11 27.03 11.23 16.79
C LEU A 11 25.80 10.82 17.61
N ASN A 12 24.92 9.99 17.04
CA ASN A 12 23.73 9.49 17.73
C ASN A 12 24.11 8.71 19.00
N ASP A 13 25.19 7.94 18.99
CA ASP A 13 25.59 7.18 20.18
C ASP A 13 26.08 8.08 21.32
N ILE A 14 26.72 9.20 20.98
CA ILE A 14 27.22 10.22 21.90
C ILE A 14 26.07 11.07 22.46
N VAL A 15 25.19 11.61 21.60
CA VAL A 15 24.06 12.46 22.03
C VAL A 15 23.02 11.70 22.86
N PHE A 16 22.96 10.38 22.71
CA PHE A 16 22.09 9.52 23.50
C PHE A 16 22.87 8.66 24.52
N GLU A 17 24.12 9.00 24.82
CA GLU A 17 24.85 8.37 25.93
C GLU A 17 24.15 8.69 27.27
N GLY A 18 24.05 7.70 28.15
CA GLY A 18 23.40 7.86 29.46
C GLY A 18 21.88 8.04 29.44
N ARG A 19 21.23 8.00 28.26
CA ARG A 19 19.77 8.06 28.12
C ARG A 19 19.19 6.74 27.60
N ASN A 20 17.89 6.58 27.74
CA ASN A 20 17.18 5.46 27.12
C ASN A 20 17.40 5.50 25.60
N LYS A 21 17.93 4.45 24.97
CA LYS A 21 18.09 4.36 23.51
C LYS A 21 16.92 3.65 22.82
N ALA A 22 16.01 3.09 23.61
CA ALA A 22 14.84 2.36 23.12
C ALA A 22 13.67 3.28 22.72
N TYR A 23 13.72 4.58 23.03
CA TYR A 23 12.71 5.50 22.52
C TYR A 23 12.94 5.80 21.02
N GLY A 24 11.85 5.96 20.29
CA GLY A 24 11.85 5.92 18.82
C GLY A 24 12.83 6.88 18.14
N ALA A 25 13.20 8.01 18.75
CA ALA A 25 14.03 9.02 18.09
C ALA A 25 15.48 8.55 17.80
N TYR A 26 16.05 7.68 18.64
CA TYR A 26 17.38 7.07 18.38
C TYR A 26 17.28 6.09 17.20
N VAL A 27 16.27 5.23 17.23
CA VAL A 27 16.01 4.21 16.20
C VAL A 27 15.77 4.85 14.84
N LEU A 28 14.93 5.89 14.77
CA LEU A 28 14.63 6.62 13.53
C LEU A 28 15.90 7.20 12.89
N ARG A 29 16.76 7.88 13.66
CA ARG A 29 18.01 8.46 13.14
C ARG A 29 18.99 7.40 12.65
N ARG A 30 19.08 6.28 13.38
CA ARG A 30 19.96 5.17 13.01
C ARG A 30 19.49 4.46 11.74
N LEU A 31 18.18 4.28 11.58
CA LEU A 31 17.60 3.61 10.42
C LEU A 31 17.55 4.51 9.19
N TYR A 32 17.35 5.82 9.35
CA TYR A 32 17.24 6.79 8.26
C TYR A 32 18.42 6.69 7.27
N GLN A 33 19.65 6.72 7.78
CA GLN A 33 20.85 6.62 6.94
C GLN A 33 20.85 5.34 6.09
N ARG A 34 20.50 4.20 6.67
CA ARG A 34 20.39 2.93 5.94
C ARG A 34 19.34 2.99 4.83
N HIS A 35 18.19 3.61 5.08
CA HIS A 35 17.15 3.75 4.06
C HIS A 35 17.59 4.67 2.92
N VAL A 36 18.21 5.81 3.23
CA VAL A 36 18.73 6.75 2.23
C VAL A 36 19.81 6.10 1.36
N THR A 37 20.79 5.41 1.96
CA THR A 37 21.83 4.72 1.19
C THR A 37 21.25 3.62 0.30
N ARG A 38 20.30 2.83 0.80
CA ARG A 38 19.63 1.80 -0.01
C ARG A 38 18.83 2.41 -1.15
N ALA A 39 18.06 3.47 -0.88
CA ALA A 39 17.29 4.17 -1.89
C ALA A 39 18.20 4.75 -2.98
N LEU A 40 19.33 5.34 -2.60
CA LEU A 40 20.32 5.85 -3.54
C LEU A 40 20.88 4.75 -4.43
N ILE A 41 21.32 3.63 -3.85
CA ILE A 41 21.87 2.50 -4.61
C ILE A 41 20.83 1.95 -5.59
N ILE A 42 19.60 1.72 -5.13
CA ILE A 42 18.51 1.20 -5.96
C ILE A 42 18.16 2.19 -7.08
N ALA A 43 18.03 3.48 -6.76
CA ALA A 43 17.70 4.51 -7.74
C ALA A 43 18.80 4.63 -8.80
N THR A 44 20.08 4.66 -8.40
CA THR A 44 21.20 4.70 -9.34
C THR A 44 21.26 3.44 -10.19
N ALA A 45 21.07 2.26 -9.62
CA ALA A 45 21.05 1.00 -10.36
C ALA A 45 19.91 0.96 -11.39
N LEU A 46 18.69 1.32 -11.00
CA LEU A 46 17.54 1.36 -11.91
C LEU A 46 17.73 2.41 -13.01
N PHE A 47 18.27 3.59 -12.67
CA PHE A 47 18.54 4.64 -13.63
C PHE A 47 19.56 4.21 -14.69
N LEU A 48 20.67 3.60 -14.27
CA LEU A 48 21.68 3.05 -15.18
C LEU A 48 21.11 1.91 -16.04
N LEU A 49 20.27 1.05 -15.45
CA LEU A 49 19.61 -0.03 -16.19
C LEU A 49 18.70 0.53 -17.29
N LEU A 50 17.84 1.51 -16.97
CA LEU A 50 16.94 2.12 -17.94
C LEU A 50 17.68 2.81 -19.10
N ILE A 51 18.77 3.51 -18.80
CA ILE A 51 19.60 4.18 -19.81
C ILE A 51 20.38 3.18 -20.65
N SER A 52 20.95 2.13 -20.04
CA SER A 52 21.73 1.11 -20.76
C SER A 52 20.88 0.11 -21.52
N PHE A 53 19.60 -0.04 -21.17
CA PHE A 53 18.66 -0.98 -21.80
C PHE A 53 18.62 -0.89 -23.33
N PRO A 54 18.41 0.30 -23.97
CA PRO A 54 18.41 0.39 -25.43
C PRO A 54 19.77 0.07 -26.06
N LEU A 55 20.89 0.40 -25.41
CA LEU A 55 22.22 0.05 -25.91
C LEU A 55 22.43 -1.46 -25.92
N ILE A 56 22.15 -2.12 -24.79
CA ILE A 56 22.30 -3.57 -24.64
C ILE A 56 21.39 -4.31 -25.62
N SER A 57 20.17 -3.80 -25.85
CA SER A 57 19.23 -4.36 -26.83
C SER A 57 19.78 -4.36 -28.26
N GLN A 58 20.48 -3.30 -28.67
CA GLN A 58 21.10 -3.22 -29.99
C GLN A 58 22.27 -4.21 -30.11
N TYR A 59 23.19 -4.22 -29.14
CA TYR A 59 24.31 -5.16 -29.12
C TYR A 59 23.89 -6.64 -29.15
N LEU A 60 22.77 -6.99 -28.51
CA LEU A 60 22.25 -8.37 -28.51
C LEU A 60 21.61 -8.73 -29.86
N LYS A 61 20.88 -7.80 -30.50
CA LYS A 61 20.27 -8.00 -31.83
C LYS A 61 21.32 -8.21 -32.91
N ASP A 62 22.47 -7.54 -32.81
CA ASP A 62 23.55 -7.67 -33.79
C ASP A 62 24.31 -9.01 -33.67
N LYS A 63 24.30 -9.63 -32.49
CA LYS A 63 24.97 -10.91 -32.23
C LYS A 63 24.06 -12.14 -32.41
N MET A 64 22.74 -11.95 -32.48
CA MET A 64 21.82 -13.05 -32.80
C MET A 64 21.81 -13.27 -34.32
N PRO A 65 22.00 -14.52 -34.80
CA PRO A 65 21.72 -14.82 -36.19
C PRO A 65 20.24 -14.49 -36.45
N LYS A 66 19.98 -13.62 -37.42
CA LYS A 66 18.63 -13.40 -37.93
C LYS A 66 18.19 -14.74 -38.51
N GLU A 67 17.41 -15.51 -37.75
CA GLU A 67 16.59 -16.58 -38.31
C GLU A 67 15.92 -16.00 -39.55
N PRO A 68 16.09 -16.60 -40.73
CA PRO A 68 15.44 -16.11 -41.92
C PRO A 68 13.96 -16.08 -41.56
N LYS A 69 13.35 -14.88 -41.65
CA LYS A 69 11.91 -14.70 -41.45
C LYS A 69 11.26 -15.86 -42.18
N LYS A 70 10.80 -16.88 -41.44
CA LYS A 70 10.13 -18.03 -42.02
C LYS A 70 8.98 -17.36 -42.74
N ASN A 71 9.06 -17.31 -44.06
CA ASN A 71 8.03 -16.71 -44.87
C ASN A 71 6.77 -17.40 -44.38
N LEU A 72 5.97 -16.66 -43.61
CA LEU A 72 4.56 -16.90 -43.52
C LEU A 72 4.13 -16.64 -44.95
N GLN A 73 4.32 -17.65 -45.81
CA GLN A 73 3.45 -17.85 -46.94
C GLN A 73 2.10 -17.85 -46.26
N GLU A 74 1.46 -16.69 -46.32
CA GLU A 74 0.02 -16.55 -46.34
C GLU A 74 -0.44 -17.71 -47.22
N ASN A 75 -0.84 -18.78 -46.54
CA ASN A 75 -1.36 -19.95 -47.19
C ASN A 75 -2.63 -19.39 -47.80
N VAL A 76 -2.56 -19.04 -49.09
CA VAL A 76 -3.69 -18.56 -49.87
C VAL A 76 -4.73 -19.63 -49.64
N LEU A 77 -5.68 -19.30 -48.76
CA LEU A 77 -6.76 -20.17 -48.38
C LEU A 77 -7.51 -20.32 -49.69
N MET A 78 -7.29 -21.46 -50.38
CA MET A 78 -7.93 -21.73 -51.66
C MET A 78 -9.40 -21.41 -51.46
N ASP A 79 -9.90 -20.47 -52.26
CA ASP A 79 -11.25 -19.96 -52.14
C ASP A 79 -12.20 -21.14 -51.97
N ALA A 80 -13.02 -21.08 -50.91
CA ALA A 80 -14.01 -22.10 -50.64
C ALA A 80 -14.82 -22.35 -51.92
N PRO A 81 -15.16 -23.62 -52.24
CA PRO A 81 -16.05 -23.92 -53.35
C PRO A 81 -17.28 -23.00 -53.27
N PRO A 82 -17.74 -22.40 -54.38
CA PRO A 82 -18.85 -21.46 -54.36
C PRO A 82 -20.02 -22.02 -53.54
N LEU A 83 -20.37 -21.35 -52.44
CA LEU A 83 -21.61 -21.65 -51.74
C LEU A 83 -22.75 -21.20 -52.64
N ASP A 84 -23.47 -22.18 -53.18
CA ASP A 84 -24.66 -22.01 -54.01
C ASP A 84 -25.66 -21.06 -53.32
N GLU A 85 -25.91 -19.92 -53.94
CA GLU A 85 -26.73 -18.81 -53.47
C GLU A 85 -28.23 -19.14 -53.55
N THR A 86 -28.76 -20.12 -52.82
CA THR A 86 -30.23 -20.34 -52.84
C THR A 86 -30.81 -20.85 -51.51
N LYS A 87 -30.87 -19.97 -50.50
CA LYS A 87 -32.04 -19.98 -49.61
C LYS A 87 -32.32 -18.60 -49.01
N PRO A 88 -33.54 -18.06 -49.19
CA PRO A 88 -33.87 -16.71 -48.75
C PRO A 88 -33.85 -16.61 -47.22
N PRO A 89 -33.52 -15.42 -46.67
CA PRO A 89 -33.44 -15.20 -45.23
C PRO A 89 -34.82 -15.41 -44.56
N PRO A 90 -34.86 -16.02 -43.36
CA PRO A 90 -36.09 -16.17 -42.60
C PRO A 90 -36.66 -14.79 -42.18
N PRO A 91 -38.00 -14.61 -42.21
CA PRO A 91 -38.65 -13.33 -41.99
C PRO A 91 -38.47 -12.79 -40.56
N PRO A 92 -38.47 -11.45 -40.38
CA PRO A 92 -38.34 -10.82 -39.07
C PRO A 92 -39.59 -11.08 -38.19
N ALA A 93 -39.35 -11.48 -36.94
CA ALA A 93 -40.40 -11.70 -35.95
C ALA A 93 -41.13 -10.37 -35.58
N PRO A 94 -42.47 -10.36 -35.48
CA PRO A 94 -43.24 -9.18 -35.09
C PRO A 94 -42.91 -8.70 -33.66
N ARG A 95 -42.76 -7.38 -33.51
CA ARG A 95 -42.60 -6.72 -32.21
C ARG A 95 -43.91 -6.84 -31.42
N VAL A 96 -43.87 -7.51 -30.27
CA VAL A 96 -45.02 -7.52 -29.35
C VAL A 96 -44.98 -6.21 -28.57
N VAL A 97 -45.93 -5.34 -28.90
CA VAL A 97 -46.19 -4.06 -28.24
C VAL A 97 -46.61 -4.33 -26.80
N CYS A 98 -46.09 -3.49 -25.92
CA CYS A 98 -46.34 -3.46 -24.49
C CYS A 98 -47.82 -3.52 -24.13
N GLN A 99 -48.19 -4.34 -23.15
CA GLN A 99 -49.40 -4.15 -22.36
C GLN A 99 -49.08 -4.23 -20.87
N HIS A 100 -49.45 -3.15 -20.20
CA HIS A 100 -49.31 -2.89 -18.79
C HIS A 100 -50.64 -3.25 -18.14
N PRO A 101 -50.69 -3.90 -16.96
CA PRO A 101 -51.86 -3.82 -16.11
C PRO A 101 -51.63 -2.75 -15.04
N ALA A 102 -52.48 -1.75 -15.11
CA ALA A 102 -52.63 -0.70 -14.11
C ALA A 102 -53.41 -1.22 -12.89
N ASN A 103 -53.01 -0.70 -11.72
CA ASN A 103 -53.84 -0.27 -10.57
C ASN A 103 -53.52 -0.95 -9.24
N GLY A 104 -53.14 -0.09 -8.30
CA GLY A 104 -53.02 -0.35 -6.86
C GLY A 104 -52.58 0.92 -6.14
N LEU A 105 -53.50 1.89 -6.05
CA LEU A 105 -53.34 3.10 -5.24
C LEU A 105 -52.99 2.76 -3.78
N ALA A 106 -51.91 3.34 -3.26
CA ALA A 106 -51.84 3.76 -1.87
C ALA A 106 -50.99 5.02 -1.79
N VAL A 107 -51.68 6.11 -1.48
CA VAL A 107 -51.18 7.46 -1.21
C VAL A 107 -50.38 7.42 0.10
N GLY A 108 -49.21 8.07 0.15
CA GLY A 108 -48.52 8.30 1.42
C GLY A 108 -47.09 8.82 1.30
N GLU A 109 -46.93 10.14 1.48
CA GLU A 109 -45.74 10.88 1.90
C GLU A 109 -44.50 10.96 0.98
N VAL A 110 -44.41 12.11 0.30
CA VAL A 110 -43.15 12.67 -0.19
C VAL A 110 -42.57 13.57 0.92
N GLN A 111 -41.53 13.09 1.63
CA GLN A 111 -40.63 13.96 2.39
C GLN A 111 -39.21 13.96 1.79
N VAL A 112 -39.05 14.98 0.96
CA VAL A 112 -37.88 15.85 0.71
C VAL A 112 -36.66 15.69 1.65
N LEU A 113 -35.47 15.71 1.01
CA LEU A 113 -34.15 16.13 1.53
C LEU A 113 -33.13 15.08 2.02
N GLY A 114 -32.64 14.25 1.09
CA GLY A 114 -31.43 13.44 1.27
C GLY A 114 -30.14 14.22 0.96
N ARG A 115 -29.62 14.91 1.98
CA ARG A 115 -28.33 15.62 2.11
C ARG A 115 -27.12 14.93 1.42
N VAL A 116 -26.39 15.71 0.61
CA VAL A 116 -25.06 15.41 0.05
C VAL A 116 -24.10 14.91 1.14
N LYS A 117 -23.61 13.68 1.00
CA LYS A 117 -22.64 13.09 1.93
C LYS A 117 -21.22 13.49 1.55
N HIS A 118 -20.73 14.59 2.12
CA HIS A 118 -19.30 14.84 2.21
C HIS A 118 -18.67 13.76 3.10
N ARG A 119 -17.88 12.85 2.53
CA ARG A 119 -16.99 11.96 3.31
C ARG A 119 -15.85 12.81 3.85
N GLY A 120 -16.08 13.38 5.02
CA GLY A 120 -15.05 13.93 5.88
C GLY A 120 -14.15 12.82 6.42
N TYR A 121 -12.86 13.09 6.33
CA TYR A 121 -11.76 12.42 7.02
C TYR A 121 -12.08 12.31 8.52
N LEU A 122 -12.18 11.09 9.05
CA LEU A 122 -12.20 10.83 10.49
C LEU A 122 -10.97 10.01 10.87
N ILE A 123 -10.07 10.71 11.57
CA ILE A 123 -8.92 10.20 12.29
C ILE A 123 -9.42 9.10 13.24
N GLY A 124 -8.84 7.90 13.12
CA GLY A 124 -9.10 6.81 14.04
C GLY A 124 -8.67 7.19 15.45
N HIS A 125 -9.64 7.28 16.36
CA HIS A 125 -9.41 7.20 17.79
C HIS A 125 -8.91 5.79 18.12
N GLY A 126 -7.63 5.67 18.49
CA GLY A 126 -7.08 4.46 19.10
C GLY A 126 -7.60 4.28 20.53
N PRO A 127 -7.61 3.04 21.05
CA PRO A 127 -8.25 2.71 22.33
C PRO A 127 -7.52 3.33 23.52
N ASP A 128 -8.33 3.68 24.51
CA ASP A 128 -8.03 4.43 25.73
C ASP A 128 -6.90 3.85 26.59
N VAL A 129 -5.74 4.50 26.56
CA VAL A 129 -4.59 4.21 27.45
C VAL A 129 -4.88 4.61 28.92
N HIS A 130 -5.95 5.38 29.17
CA HIS A 130 -6.32 5.84 30.51
C HIS A 130 -7.09 4.80 31.35
N ARG A 131 -7.65 3.75 30.73
CA ARG A 131 -8.41 2.73 31.47
C ARG A 131 -7.54 1.59 32.00
N LEU A 132 -6.33 1.42 31.45
CA LEU A 132 -5.40 0.35 31.85
C LEU A 132 -4.57 0.71 33.09
N VAL A 133 -4.31 2.01 33.32
CA VAL A 133 -3.53 2.47 34.49
C VAL A 133 -4.33 2.35 35.79
N ALA A 134 -5.66 2.45 35.72
CA ALA A 134 -6.53 2.40 36.90
C ALA A 134 -6.65 1.00 37.54
N VAL A 135 -6.40 -0.08 36.79
CA VAL A 135 -6.47 -1.46 37.32
C VAL A 135 -5.14 -1.87 37.98
N GLN A 136 -4.01 -1.37 37.51
CA GLN A 136 -2.70 -1.74 38.04
C GLN A 136 -2.36 -1.07 39.38
N LEU A 137 -2.94 0.11 39.66
CA LEU A 137 -2.61 0.88 40.87
C LEU A 137 -3.38 0.47 42.14
N ARG A 138 -4.37 -0.43 42.06
CA ARG A 138 -5.05 -0.96 43.27
C ARG A 138 -4.30 -2.12 43.96
N GLY A 139 -3.27 -2.69 43.31
CA GLY A 139 -2.53 -3.84 43.84
C GLY A 139 -1.32 -3.52 44.73
N GLN A 140 -0.93 -2.25 44.89
CA GLN A 140 0.36 -1.87 45.50
C GLN A 140 0.25 -1.12 46.84
N ILE A 141 -0.96 -0.84 47.35
CA ILE A 141 -1.13 -0.01 48.57
C ILE A 141 -1.17 -0.84 49.88
N GLN A 142 -1.09 -2.18 49.82
CA GLN A 142 -1.25 -3.02 51.03
C GLN A 142 0.08 -3.50 51.67
N LYS A 143 1.25 -3.02 51.26
CA LYS A 143 2.54 -3.41 51.89
C LYS A 143 3.47 -2.23 52.16
N LEU A 144 3.08 -1.38 53.10
CA LEU A 144 4.06 -0.56 53.83
C LEU A 144 3.87 -0.79 55.33
N PRO A 145 4.83 -1.42 56.03
CA PRO A 145 4.82 -1.45 57.49
C PRO A 145 5.01 -0.01 58.00
N ARG A 146 4.10 0.41 58.89
CA ARG A 146 4.31 1.58 59.74
C ARG A 146 5.41 1.25 60.75
N GLU A 147 6.59 1.84 60.60
CA GLU A 147 7.61 1.98 61.64
C GLU A 147 8.28 3.33 61.36
N ALA A 148 7.93 4.40 62.09
CA ALA A 148 8.57 4.83 63.33
C ALA A 148 10.02 5.32 63.12
N GLY A 149 10.28 6.61 63.37
CA GLY A 149 11.64 7.13 63.43
C GLY A 149 11.82 8.60 63.07
N ILE A 150 11.20 9.50 63.84
CA ILE A 150 11.77 10.84 64.06
C ILE A 150 13.13 10.62 64.68
N ASN A 151 14.22 11.19 64.13
CA ASN A 151 15.39 11.68 64.87
C ASN A 151 16.53 12.20 63.96
N ASN A 152 16.87 13.48 64.19
CA ASN A 152 18.19 14.10 64.14
C ASN A 152 18.95 14.17 62.80
N PHE A 153 19.07 15.40 62.27
CA PHE A 153 20.37 15.89 61.82
C PHE A 153 20.51 17.38 62.15
N LYS A 154 21.67 17.69 62.71
CA LYS A 154 22.09 18.89 63.44
C LYS A 154 22.57 20.00 62.49
#